data_AF-A0A975CQ28-F1
#
_entry.id   AF-A0A975CQ28-F1
#
_cell.length_a   1.000
_cell.length_b   1.000
_cell.length_c   1.000
_cell.angle_alpha   90.00
_cell.angle_beta   90.00
_cell.angle_gamma   90.00
#
_symmetry.space_group_name_H-M   'P 1'
#
loop_
_entity.id
_entity.type
_entity.pdbx_description
1 polymer ?
#
loop_
_entity_poly.entity_id
_entity_poly.type
_entity_poly.pdbx_seq_one_letter_code
_entity_poly.pdbx_strand_id
1 'polypeptide(L)'
;MKKILSVLCICLSLTCFSQKTDFWNHVQYGGGFTVGFGNNQTTVGISPSAIYNFNNGFSLGTGVNYLYSKINDFTTNVYGASIISLYQTDFGIQFSSDLGTFIKQRIPCFYEGFVVFCSYNKPRKWPI
;
A
#
# COMPACT_ATOMS: atom_id res chain seq x y z
N MET A 1 25.09 41.87 -0.36
CA MET A 1 25.20 40.88 0.73
C MET A 1 23.98 40.83 1.67
N LYS A 2 23.30 41.95 1.98
CA LYS A 2 22.11 41.95 2.87
C LYS A 2 20.87 41.19 2.35
N LYS A 3 20.63 41.15 1.03
CA LYS A 3 19.45 40.47 0.44
C LYS A 3 19.52 38.94 0.50
N ILE A 4 20.73 38.38 0.42
CA ILE A 4 20.97 36.93 0.53
C ILE A 4 20.70 36.43 1.96
N LEU A 5 21.00 37.26 2.96
CA LEU A 5 20.74 36.95 4.37
C LEU A 5 19.23 36.88 4.68
N SER A 6 18.40 37.74 4.07
CA SER A 6 16.94 37.68 4.22
C SER A 6 16.32 36.43 3.58
N VAL A 7 16.82 35.99 2.42
CA VAL A 7 16.31 34.78 1.74
C VAL A 7 16.65 33.52 2.55
N LEU A 8 17.87 33.44 3.11
CA LEU A 8 18.29 32.33 3.96
C LEU A 8 17.44 32.20 5.24
N CYS A 9 17.01 33.33 5.81
CA CYS A 9 16.17 33.37 7.01
C CYS A 9 14.74 32.86 6.75
N ILE A 10 14.17 33.18 5.58
CA ILE A 10 12.85 32.71 5.14
C ILE A 10 12.86 31.19 4.85
N CYS A 11 13.95 30.67 4.27
CA CYS A 11 14.10 29.22 4.07
C CYS A 11 14.22 28.46 5.39
N LEU A 12 14.85 29.05 6.42
CA LEU A 12 15.01 28.41 7.72
C LEU A 12 13.67 28.26 8.46
N SER A 13 12.78 29.24 8.36
CA SER A 13 11.44 29.20 8.98
C SER A 13 10.51 28.11 8.44
N LEU A 14 10.76 27.58 7.23
CA LEU A 14 9.96 26.51 6.64
C LEU A 14 10.28 25.12 7.22
N THR A 15 11.37 24.99 7.98
CA THR A 15 11.83 23.69 8.53
C THR A 15 11.41 23.42 9.97
N CYS A 16 10.71 24.37 10.63
CA CYS A 16 10.46 24.33 12.08
C CYS A 16 9.08 23.80 12.52
N PHE A 17 8.28 23.19 11.63
CA PHE A 17 7.06 22.49 12.06
C PHE A 17 7.38 21.04 12.48
N SER A 18 7.92 20.87 13.68
CA SER A 18 7.92 19.57 14.36
C SER A 18 6.64 19.48 15.21
N GLN A 19 5.49 19.26 14.56
CA GLN A 19 4.37 18.66 15.28
C GLN A 19 4.75 17.19 15.52
N LYS A 20 4.76 16.75 16.78
CA LYS A 20 4.73 15.32 17.11
C LYS A 20 3.43 14.77 16.51
N THR A 21 3.49 14.26 15.30
CA THR A 21 2.34 13.62 14.66
C THR A 21 2.42 12.14 14.98
N ASP A 22 1.41 11.62 15.68
CA ASP A 22 1.22 10.17 15.88
C ASP A 22 0.79 9.46 14.58
N PHE A 23 1.07 10.06 13.42
CA PHE A 23 0.71 9.54 12.10
C PHE A 23 1.25 8.12 11.91
N TRP A 24 2.53 7.91 12.22
CA TRP A 24 3.18 6.60 12.09
C TRP A 24 2.62 5.54 13.07
N ASN A 25 1.98 5.95 14.17
CA ASN A 25 1.32 5.01 15.10
C ASN A 25 0.02 4.43 14.54
N HIS A 26 -0.61 5.12 13.58
CA HIS A 26 -1.84 4.68 12.94
C HIS A 26 -1.58 3.92 11.62
N VAL A 27 -0.35 3.97 11.09
CA VAL A 27 0.05 3.23 9.89
C VAL A 27 0.54 1.83 10.27
N GLN A 28 -0.18 0.82 9.78
CA GLN A 28 0.24 -0.57 9.82
C GLN A 28 0.95 -0.91 8.51
N TYR A 29 2.23 -1.30 8.61
CA TYR A 29 2.98 -1.86 7.49
C TYR A 29 2.76 -3.36 7.42
N GLY A 30 2.54 -3.85 6.22
CA GLY A 30 2.39 -5.26 5.94
C GLY A 30 2.93 -5.60 4.57
N GLY A 31 2.60 -6.80 4.14
CA GLY A 31 2.93 -7.26 2.81
C GLY A 31 3.23 -8.74 2.78
N GLY A 32 3.41 -9.25 1.57
CA GLY A 32 3.72 -10.64 1.31
C GLY A 32 4.98 -10.79 0.48
N PHE A 33 5.72 -11.85 0.73
CA PHE A 33 6.73 -12.35 -0.19
C PHE A 33 6.29 -13.72 -0.68
N THR A 34 6.37 -13.94 -1.98
CA THR A 34 5.88 -15.15 -2.64
C THR A 34 7.02 -15.74 -3.43
N VAL A 35 7.37 -16.99 -3.17
CA VAL A 35 8.32 -17.73 -3.99
C VAL A 35 7.74 -19.08 -4.34
N GLY A 36 7.84 -19.45 -5.61
CA GLY A 36 7.42 -20.74 -6.13
C GLY A 36 8.48 -21.29 -7.06
N PHE A 37 8.88 -22.53 -6.82
CA PHE A 37 9.77 -23.29 -7.69
C PHE A 37 9.01 -24.51 -8.20
N GLY A 38 9.08 -24.76 -9.50
CA GLY A 38 8.51 -25.93 -10.15
C GLY A 38 9.37 -26.36 -11.34
N ASN A 39 9.01 -27.47 -12.01
CA ASN A 39 9.73 -27.91 -13.19
C ASN A 39 9.71 -26.81 -14.26
N ASN A 40 10.89 -26.23 -14.49
CA ASN A 40 11.13 -25.14 -15.43
C ASN A 40 10.35 -23.84 -15.15
N GLN A 41 9.83 -23.67 -13.93
CA GLN A 41 9.14 -22.46 -13.51
C GLN A 41 9.74 -21.92 -12.21
N THR A 42 10.03 -20.63 -12.18
CA THR A 42 10.44 -19.92 -10.97
C THR A 42 9.68 -18.62 -10.88
N THR A 43 8.96 -18.44 -9.78
CA THR A 43 8.18 -17.23 -9.50
C THR A 43 8.68 -16.64 -8.20
N VAL A 44 8.98 -15.35 -8.20
CA VAL A 44 9.41 -14.56 -7.05
C VAL A 44 8.59 -13.29 -7.06
N GLY A 45 7.97 -12.95 -5.94
CA GLY A 45 7.16 -11.75 -5.83
C GLY A 45 7.23 -11.13 -4.46
N ILE A 46 7.11 -9.81 -4.42
CA ILE A 46 7.06 -9.03 -3.19
C ILE A 46 5.91 -8.03 -3.29
N SER A 47 5.17 -7.88 -2.20
CA SER A 47 3.94 -7.09 -2.15
C SER A 47 3.90 -6.24 -0.89
N PRO A 48 4.73 -5.20 -0.74
CA PRO A 48 4.65 -4.31 0.40
C PRO A 48 3.31 -3.56 0.41
N SER A 49 2.74 -3.36 1.59
CA SER A 49 1.53 -2.56 1.77
C SER A 49 1.58 -1.75 3.06
N ALA A 50 0.84 -0.66 3.08
CA ALA A 50 0.67 0.20 4.24
C ALA A 50 -0.80 0.54 4.39
N ILE A 51 -1.33 0.43 5.60
CA ILE A 51 -2.74 0.71 5.92
C ILE A 51 -2.79 1.71 7.07
N TYR A 52 -3.33 2.89 6.82
CA TYR A 52 -3.67 3.88 7.83
C TYR A 52 -5.02 3.54 8.46
N ASN A 53 -5.07 3.44 9.78
CA ASN A 53 -6.28 3.12 10.52
C ASN A 53 -6.82 4.38 11.16
N PHE A 54 -8.04 4.74 10.82
CA PHE A 54 -8.76 5.83 11.47
C PHE A 54 -9.49 5.30 12.70
N ASN A 55 -9.66 6.16 13.69
CA ASN A 55 -10.29 5.81 14.98
C ASN A 55 -11.79 5.45 14.81
N ASN A 56 -12.39 5.79 13.68
CA ASN A 56 -13.82 5.59 13.37
C ASN A 56 -14.13 4.23 12.74
N GLY A 57 -13.21 3.25 12.78
CA GLY A 57 -13.39 1.93 12.17
C GLY A 57 -13.17 1.89 10.66
N PHE A 58 -12.81 3.03 10.05
CA PHE A 58 -12.35 3.11 8.66
C PHE A 58 -10.84 2.89 8.59
N SER A 59 -10.36 2.25 7.54
CA SER A 59 -8.94 2.13 7.26
C SER A 59 -8.70 2.30 5.77
N LEU A 60 -7.64 3.02 5.43
CA LEU A 60 -7.25 3.25 4.05
C LEU A 60 -5.80 2.85 3.89
N GLY A 61 -5.53 2.03 2.90
CA GLY A 61 -4.19 1.54 2.61
C GLY A 61 -3.85 1.61 1.15
N THR A 62 -2.57 1.41 0.88
CA THR A 62 -2.03 1.28 -0.45
C THR A 62 -1.07 0.10 -0.47
N GLY A 63 -0.95 -0.53 -1.62
CA GLY A 63 -0.06 -1.65 -1.86
C GLY A 63 0.73 -1.42 -3.14
N VAL A 64 1.93 -1.98 -3.18
CA VAL A 64 2.69 -2.16 -4.41
C VAL A 64 2.95 -3.65 -4.56
N ASN A 65 2.92 -4.16 -5.77
CA ASN A 65 3.19 -5.54 -6.09
C ASN A 65 4.28 -5.61 -7.16
N TYR A 66 5.25 -6.48 -6.95
CA TYR A 66 6.22 -6.85 -7.97
C TYR A 66 6.26 -8.37 -8.05
N LEU A 67 6.15 -8.91 -9.26
CA LEU A 67 6.19 -10.33 -9.54
C LEU A 67 7.10 -10.61 -10.72
N TYR A 68 8.19 -11.32 -10.46
CA TYR A 68 9.04 -11.94 -11.44
C TYR A 68 8.62 -13.40 -11.64
N SER A 69 8.33 -13.80 -12.87
CA SER A 69 8.07 -15.21 -13.20
C SER A 69 8.85 -15.60 -14.44
N LYS A 70 9.64 -16.67 -14.32
CA LYS A 70 10.39 -17.30 -15.40
C LYS A 70 9.77 -18.66 -15.67
N ILE A 71 9.35 -18.89 -16.91
CA ILE A 71 8.81 -20.17 -17.38
C ILE A 71 9.60 -20.56 -18.62
N ASN A 72 10.39 -21.64 -18.55
CA ASN A 72 11.36 -22.02 -19.57
C ASN A 72 12.26 -20.81 -19.94
N ASP A 73 12.17 -20.34 -21.19
CA ASP A 73 12.93 -19.19 -21.72
C ASP A 73 12.17 -17.85 -21.63
N PHE A 74 10.92 -17.88 -21.16
CA PHE A 74 10.08 -16.70 -21.06
C PHE A 74 10.15 -16.09 -19.66
N THR A 75 10.66 -14.87 -19.57
CA THR A 75 10.66 -14.07 -18.34
C THR A 75 9.57 -13.00 -18.41
N THR A 76 8.73 -12.96 -17.36
CA THR A 76 7.65 -12.00 -17.19
C THR A 76 7.87 -11.23 -15.90
N ASN A 77 7.84 -9.91 -16.00
CA ASN A 77 7.79 -9.00 -14.85
C ASN A 77 6.41 -8.35 -14.83
N VAL A 78 5.75 -8.40 -13.69
CA VAL A 78 4.49 -7.72 -13.43
C VAL A 78 4.73 -6.74 -12.29
N TYR A 79 4.28 -5.52 -12.49
CA TYR A 79 4.23 -4.49 -11.45
C TYR A 79 2.77 -4.17 -11.21
N GLY A 80 2.39 -3.89 -9.99
CA GLY A 80 1.06 -3.41 -9.67
C GLY A 80 1.07 -2.43 -8.53
N ALA A 81 0.03 -1.64 -8.45
CA ALA A 81 -0.24 -0.77 -7.32
C ALA A 81 -1.71 -0.91 -6.97
N SER A 82 -2.05 -0.94 -5.68
CA SER A 82 -3.44 -0.99 -5.25
C SER A 82 -3.74 0.02 -4.16
N ILE A 83 -5.01 0.38 -4.06
CA ILE A 83 -5.60 1.18 -2.99
C ILE A 83 -6.63 0.30 -2.33
N ILE A 84 -6.46 0.10 -1.03
CA ILE A 84 -7.30 -0.75 -0.19
C ILE A 84 -8.10 0.16 0.72
N SER A 85 -9.41 -0.03 0.79
CA SER A 85 -10.28 0.63 1.73
C SER A 85 -11.03 -0.41 2.54
N LEU A 86 -11.04 -0.24 3.85
CA LEU A 86 -11.67 -1.13 4.81
C LEU A 86 -12.61 -0.31 5.68
N TYR A 87 -13.83 -0.79 5.88
CA TYR A 87 -14.76 -0.17 6.80
C TYR A 87 -15.37 -1.26 7.67
N GLN A 88 -15.10 -1.19 8.97
CA GLN A 88 -15.65 -2.11 9.94
C GLN A 88 -16.73 -1.43 10.77
N THR A 89 -17.89 -2.06 10.83
CA THR A 89 -19.01 -1.62 11.65
C THR A 89 -18.99 -2.28 13.03
N ASP A 90 -19.65 -1.66 14.00
CA ASP A 90 -19.72 -2.15 15.39
C ASP A 90 -20.48 -3.47 15.54
N PHE A 91 -21.36 -3.78 14.59
CA PHE A 91 -22.14 -5.02 14.54
C PHE A 91 -21.38 -6.19 13.87
N GLY A 92 -20.08 -6.04 13.61
CA GLY A 92 -19.21 -7.14 13.16
C GLY A 92 -19.22 -7.38 11.65
N ILE A 93 -19.66 -6.41 10.85
CA ILE A 93 -19.55 -6.48 9.38
C ILE A 93 -18.34 -5.67 8.94
N GLN A 94 -17.48 -6.26 8.11
CA GLN A 94 -16.34 -5.58 7.50
C GLN A 94 -16.57 -5.52 5.98
N PHE A 95 -16.58 -4.30 5.46
CA PHE A 95 -16.52 -4.02 4.04
C PHE A 95 -15.07 -3.80 3.66
N SER A 96 -14.66 -4.40 2.55
CA SER A 96 -13.36 -4.17 1.95
C SER A 96 -13.54 -3.90 0.48
N SER A 97 -12.76 -2.96 -0.03
CA SER A 97 -12.78 -2.53 -1.41
C SER A 97 -11.34 -2.29 -1.83
N ASP A 98 -10.87 -3.07 -2.80
CA ASP A 98 -9.53 -2.98 -3.38
C ASP A 98 -9.65 -2.48 -4.82
N LEU A 99 -8.86 -1.46 -5.13
CA LEU A 99 -8.69 -0.86 -6.46
C LEU A 99 -7.23 -1.06 -6.86
N GLY A 100 -6.98 -1.97 -7.79
CA GLY A 100 -5.64 -2.35 -8.22
C GLY A 100 -5.40 -2.10 -9.69
N THR A 101 -4.21 -1.59 -10.00
CA THR A 101 -3.65 -1.53 -11.34
C THR A 101 -2.50 -2.51 -11.49
N PHE A 102 -2.42 -3.21 -12.62
CA PHE A 102 -1.33 -4.12 -12.94
C PHE A 102 -0.79 -3.85 -14.35
N ILE A 103 0.54 -3.74 -14.44
CA ILE A 103 1.30 -3.46 -15.65
C ILE A 103 2.28 -4.60 -15.89
N LYS A 104 2.20 -5.22 -17.07
CA LYS A 104 3.19 -6.21 -17.52
C LYS A 104 4.31 -5.53 -18.30
N GLN A 105 5.56 -5.83 -17.96
CA GLN A 105 6.74 -5.20 -18.60
C GLN A 105 6.88 -5.59 -20.08
N ARG A 106 6.56 -6.84 -20.43
CA ARG A 106 6.78 -7.38 -21.78
C ARG A 106 5.66 -7.04 -22.76
N ILE A 107 4.46 -6.72 -22.26
CA ILE A 107 3.30 -6.32 -23.06
C ILE A 107 2.59 -5.22 -22.26
N PRO A 108 2.50 -3.98 -22.75
CA PRO A 108 1.84 -2.88 -22.04
C PRO A 108 0.32 -3.09 -22.06
N CYS A 109 -0.14 -4.09 -21.30
CA CYS A 109 -1.54 -4.30 -21.02
C CYS A 109 -1.79 -3.88 -19.57
N PHE A 110 -2.64 -2.88 -19.44
CA PHE A 110 -3.05 -2.29 -18.18
C PHE A 110 -4.32 -2.98 -17.73
N TYR A 111 -4.28 -3.64 -16.58
CA TYR A 111 -5.44 -4.31 -16.00
C TYR A 111 -5.87 -3.56 -14.76
N GLU A 112 -7.10 -3.04 -14.77
CA GLU A 112 -7.76 -2.46 -13.61
C GLU A 112 -8.67 -3.52 -12.97
N GLY A 113 -8.54 -3.72 -11.67
CA GLY A 113 -9.39 -4.61 -10.87
C GLY A 113 -10.06 -3.83 -9.75
N PHE A 114 -11.39 -3.96 -9.66
CA PHE A 114 -12.16 -3.53 -8.49
C PHE A 114 -12.77 -4.76 -7.84
N VAL A 115 -12.45 -5.00 -6.57
CA VAL A 115 -13.05 -6.12 -5.84
C VAL A 115 -13.60 -5.63 -4.51
N VAL A 116 -14.88 -5.92 -4.28
CA VAL A 116 -15.55 -5.65 -3.01
C VAL A 116 -15.85 -6.96 -2.32
N PHE A 117 -15.34 -7.11 -1.10
CA PHE A 117 -15.71 -8.22 -0.24
C PHE A 117 -16.45 -7.71 1.00
N CYS A 118 -17.50 -8.46 1.35
CA CYS A 118 -18.20 -8.33 2.62
C CYS A 118 -17.89 -9.58 3.45
N SER A 119 -17.38 -9.39 4.66
CA SER A 119 -17.09 -10.49 5.58
C SER A 119 -17.67 -10.19 6.95
N TYR A 120 -18.26 -11.22 7.56
CA TYR A 120 -18.66 -11.16 8.96
C TYR A 120 -17.47 -11.53 9.84
N ASN A 121 -17.04 -10.62 10.69
CA ASN A 121 -15.91 -10.82 11.58
C ASN A 121 -16.30 -10.41 13.01
N LYS A 122 -15.76 -11.11 14.00
CA LYS A 122 -15.95 -10.76 15.41
C LYS A 122 -15.46 -9.30 15.59
N PRO A 123 -16.21 -8.44 16.29
CA PRO A 123 -15.83 -7.03 16.43
C PRO A 123 -14.40 -6.91 16.97
N ARG A 124 -13.48 -6.34 16.19
CA ARG A 124 -12.12 -6.06 16.62
C ARG A 124 -12.19 -4.94 17.65
N LYS A 125 -11.64 -5.17 18.85
CA LYS A 125 -11.36 -4.08 19.79
C LYS A 125 -10.20 -3.28 19.22
N TRP A 126 -10.49 -2.09 18.73
CA TRP A 126 -9.46 -1.14 18.32
C TRP A 126 -8.67 -0.68 19.55
N PRO A 127 -7.33 -0.58 19.47
CA PRO A 127 -6.56 0.06 20.52
C PRO A 127 -7.02 1.51 20.60
N ILE A 128 -7.59 1.85 21.75
CA ILE A 128 -7.87 3.22 22.19
C ILE A 128 -6.57 3.84 22.68
#